data_AF-A0A7J8FKC9-F1
#
_entry.id   AF-A0A7J8FKC9-F1
#
_cell.length_a   1.000
_cell.length_b   1.000
_cell.length_c   1.000
_cell.angle_alpha   90.00
_cell.angle_beta   90.00
_cell.angle_gamma   90.00
#
_symmetry.space_group_name_H-M   'P 1'
#
loop_
_entity.id
_entity.type
_entity.pdbx_description
1 polymer ?
#
loop_
_entity_poly.entity_id
_entity_poly.type
_entity_poly.pdbx_seq_one_letter_code
_entity_poly.pdbx_strand_id
1 'polypeptide(L)'
;MGTDGASSRYGSTPLAPSLTLLSHRRTFLQAVSSEKVRSTNLSCSVIADVRHDGSEPCVDVLFGDGHRLIMRGAHLTAQEMLTAFASHIQARSAAGSGDKSDAGAER
;
A
#
# COMPACT_ATOMS: atom_id res chain seq x y z
N MET A 1 7.39 -20.83 51.04
CA MET A 1 7.46 -19.40 50.66
C MET A 1 8.70 -19.20 49.81
N GLY A 2 8.54 -18.66 48.60
CA GLY A 2 9.62 -18.38 47.65
C GLY A 2 9.30 -18.94 46.26
N THR A 3 8.49 -18.23 45.49
CA THR A 3 8.12 -18.56 44.12
C THR A 3 9.26 -18.30 43.14
N ASP A 4 9.43 -19.24 42.22
CA ASP A 4 10.32 -19.22 41.06
C ASP A 4 10.16 -17.93 40.25
N GLY A 5 11.22 -17.12 40.19
CA GLY A 5 11.29 -15.91 39.39
C GLY A 5 11.58 -16.26 37.94
N ALA A 6 10.52 -16.50 37.16
CA ALA A 6 10.63 -16.66 35.72
C ALA A 6 11.16 -15.36 35.08
N SER A 7 12.46 -15.32 34.85
CA SER A 7 13.15 -14.27 34.11
C SER A 7 12.74 -14.37 32.64
N SER A 8 11.64 -13.71 32.29
CA SER A 8 11.16 -13.56 30.91
C SER A 8 12.10 -12.64 30.14
N ARG A 9 13.18 -13.22 29.63
CA ARG A 9 14.00 -12.59 28.58
C ARG A 9 13.29 -12.81 27.25
N TYR A 10 12.25 -12.01 26.96
CA TYR A 10 11.95 -11.69 25.57
C TYR A 10 13.17 -10.94 25.03
N GLY A 11 14.13 -11.70 24.51
CA GLY A 11 15.30 -11.14 23.84
C GLY A 11 14.82 -10.32 22.67
N SER A 12 14.99 -9.01 22.76
CA SER A 12 14.90 -8.06 21.64
C SER A 12 15.97 -8.42 20.62
N THR A 13 15.74 -9.50 19.88
CA THR A 13 16.56 -9.85 18.73
C THR A 13 16.14 -8.87 17.65
N PRO A 14 17.06 -8.09 17.03
CA PRO A 14 16.70 -7.23 15.93
C PRO A 14 16.09 -8.11 14.85
N LEU A 15 14.79 -7.90 14.57
CA LEU A 15 14.11 -8.60 13.49
C LEU A 15 14.92 -8.34 12.21
N ALA A 16 15.29 -9.40 11.49
CA ALA A 16 16.07 -9.25 10.26
C ALA A 16 15.40 -8.21 9.35
N PRO A 17 16.16 -7.32 8.69
CA PRO A 17 15.62 -6.20 7.91
C PRO A 17 14.59 -6.65 6.84
N SER A 18 14.73 -7.87 6.31
CA SER A 18 13.77 -8.47 5.38
C SER A 18 12.37 -8.73 6.00
N LEU A 19 12.29 -9.12 7.28
CA LEU A 19 11.03 -9.33 7.98
C LEU A 19 10.33 -7.99 8.27
N THR A 20 11.11 -6.98 8.64
CA THR A 20 10.61 -5.63 8.89
C THR A 20 10.06 -4.99 7.61
N LEU A 21 10.73 -5.17 6.48
CA LEU A 21 10.27 -4.66 5.19
C LEU A 21 8.95 -5.29 4.72
N LEU A 22 8.83 -6.60 4.93
CA LEU A 22 7.62 -7.35 4.64
C LEU A 22 6.45 -6.87 5.51
N SER A 23 6.73 -6.52 6.77
CA SER A 23 5.73 -5.98 7.70
C SER A 23 5.08 -4.70 7.18
N HIS A 24 5.86 -3.72 6.70
CA HIS A 24 5.31 -2.45 6.20
C HIS A 24 4.38 -2.62 4.99
N ARG A 25 4.73 -3.49 4.04
CA ARG A 25 3.86 -3.77 2.89
C ARG A 25 2.60 -4.54 3.27
N ARG A 26 2.70 -5.48 4.21
CA ARG A 26 1.53 -6.17 4.76
C ARG A 26 0.59 -5.20 5.46
N THR A 27 1.12 -4.26 6.25
CA THR A 27 0.32 -3.21 6.89
C THR A 27 -0.37 -2.31 5.87
N PHE A 28 0.34 -1.89 4.81
CA PHE A 28 -0.26 -1.15 3.70
C PHE A 28 -1.39 -1.94 3.04
N LEU A 29 -1.12 -3.20 2.67
CA LEU A 29 -2.10 -4.09 2.03
C LEU A 29 -3.34 -4.28 2.91
N GLN A 30 -3.16 -4.47 4.21
CA GLN A 30 -4.25 -4.62 5.17
C GLN A 30 -5.13 -3.36 5.24
N ALA A 31 -4.52 -2.17 5.22
CA ALA A 31 -5.25 -0.91 5.23
C ALA A 31 -6.09 -0.73 3.95
N VAL A 32 -5.49 -0.93 2.77
CA VAL A 32 -6.19 -0.74 1.47
C VAL A 32 -7.20 -1.86 1.18
N SER A 33 -7.03 -3.04 1.78
CA SER A 33 -7.96 -4.16 1.66
C SER A 33 -9.08 -4.13 2.70
N SER A 34 -9.13 -3.10 3.56
CA SER A 34 -10.21 -2.97 4.53
C SER A 34 -11.56 -2.84 3.83
N GLU A 35 -12.61 -3.38 4.44
CA GLU A 35 -13.97 -3.31 3.89
C GLU A 35 -14.38 -1.87 3.59
N LYS A 36 -14.08 -0.93 4.51
CA LYS A 36 -14.37 0.50 4.32
C LYS A 36 -13.76 1.05 3.03
N VAL A 37 -12.53 0.69 2.69
CA VAL A 37 -11.86 1.16 1.47
C VAL A 37 -12.44 0.44 0.24
N ARG A 38 -12.57 -0.88 0.29
CA ARG A 38 -13.09 -1.69 -0.84
C ARG A 38 -14.53 -1.32 -1.21
N SER A 39 -15.35 -0.93 -0.24
CA SER A 39 -16.75 -0.52 -0.48
C SER A 39 -16.87 0.82 -1.23
N THR A 40 -15.80 1.62 -1.31
CA THR A 40 -15.82 2.88 -2.08
C THR A 40 -15.75 2.65 -3.59
N ASN A 41 -15.16 1.54 -4.03
CA ASN A 41 -15.04 1.20 -5.45
C ASN A 41 -14.98 -0.32 -5.63
N LEU A 42 -16.12 -0.91 -6.00
CA LEU A 42 -16.26 -2.35 -6.22
C LEU A 42 -15.55 -2.85 -7.48
N SER A 43 -15.22 -1.96 -8.42
CA SER A 43 -14.44 -2.28 -9.62
C SER A 43 -12.93 -2.30 -9.35
N CYS A 44 -12.48 -1.77 -8.20
CA CYS A 44 -11.08 -1.77 -7.81
C CYS A 44 -10.64 -3.17 -7.35
N SER A 45 -9.71 -3.78 -8.08
CA SER A 45 -9.12 -5.08 -7.72
C SER A 45 -7.85 -4.89 -6.90
N VAL A 46 -7.76 -5.61 -5.78
CA VAL A 46 -6.56 -5.63 -4.92
C VAL A 46 -5.98 -7.03 -4.97
N ILE A 47 -4.75 -7.15 -5.49
CA ILE A 47 -4.06 -8.42 -5.71
C ILE A 47 -2.76 -8.42 -4.90
N ALA A 48 -2.49 -9.52 -4.22
CA ALA A 48 -1.24 -9.73 -3.50
C ALA A 48 -0.49 -10.92 -4.10
N ASP A 49 0.66 -10.66 -4.72
CA ASP A 49 1.57 -11.68 -5.23
C ASP A 49 2.69 -11.94 -4.20
N VAL A 50 2.80 -13.17 -3.73
CA VAL A 50 3.75 -13.56 -2.67
C VAL A 50 4.83 -14.43 -3.28
N ARG A 51 6.07 -13.94 -3.26
CA ARG A 51 7.24 -14.57 -3.86
C ARG A 51 8.31 -14.88 -2.81
N HIS A 52 9.04 -15.97 -3.02
CA HIS A 52 10.16 -16.43 -2.18
C HIS A 52 11.50 -16.46 -2.93
N ASP A 53 11.61 -15.74 -4.03
CA ASP A 53 12.76 -15.75 -4.94
C ASP A 53 13.81 -14.66 -4.63
N GLY A 54 13.68 -13.99 -3.48
CA GLY A 54 14.60 -12.92 -3.07
C GLY A 54 14.37 -11.59 -3.79
N SER A 55 13.33 -11.46 -4.62
CA SER A 55 12.99 -10.20 -5.27
C SER A 55 12.65 -9.11 -4.26
N GLU A 56 13.09 -7.88 -4.54
CA GLU A 56 12.68 -6.71 -3.78
C GLU A 56 11.14 -6.56 -3.84
N PRO A 57 10.46 -6.46 -2.69
CA PRO A 57 9.02 -6.35 -2.69
C PRO A 57 8.59 -4.99 -3.26
N CYS A 58 7.42 -4.93 -3.89
CA CYS A 58 6.95 -3.75 -4.61
C CYS A 58 5.45 -3.58 -4.40
N VAL A 59 4.98 -2.33 -4.35
CA VAL A 59 3.56 -2.02 -4.50
C VAL A 59 3.37 -1.36 -5.85
N ASP A 60 2.39 -1.84 -6.59
CA ASP A 60 2.05 -1.35 -7.92
C ASP A 60 0.55 -1.02 -7.97
N VAL A 61 0.22 0.19 -8.42
CA VAL A 61 -1.15 0.69 -8.52
C VAL A 61 -1.39 1.16 -9.95
N LEU A 62 -2.38 0.56 -10.60
CA LEU A 62 -2.90 0.99 -11.90
C LEU A 62 -4.20 1.79 -11.69
N PHE A 63 -4.22 3.02 -12.17
CA PHE A 63 -5.40 3.87 -12.17
C PHE A 63 -6.23 3.67 -13.44
N GLY A 64 -7.53 3.98 -13.39
CA GLY A 64 -8.44 3.77 -14.53
C GLY A 64 -8.15 4.62 -15.76
N ASP A 65 -7.32 5.65 -15.60
CA ASP A 65 -6.81 6.54 -16.67
C ASP A 65 -5.50 6.03 -17.30
N GLY A 66 -5.04 4.84 -16.90
CA GLY A 66 -3.80 4.23 -17.40
C GLY A 66 -2.53 4.71 -16.68
N HIS A 67 -2.61 5.64 -15.74
CA HIS A 67 -1.45 6.03 -14.94
C HIS A 67 -1.07 4.94 -13.94
N ARG A 68 0.23 4.90 -13.60
CA ARG A 68 0.78 3.87 -12.72
C ARG A 68 1.63 4.49 -11.61
N LEU A 69 1.35 4.11 -10.36
CA LEU A 69 2.17 4.44 -9.20
C LEU A 69 2.93 3.18 -8.77
N ILE A 70 4.25 3.26 -8.76
CA ILE A 70 5.14 2.17 -8.36
C ILE A 70 5.92 2.60 -7.13
N MET A 71 5.69 1.93 -6.01
CA MET A 71 6.40 2.17 -4.75
C MET A 71 7.37 1.02 -4.49
N ARG A 72 8.66 1.30 -4.71
CA ARG A 72 9.79 0.38 -4.52
C ARG A 72 10.72 0.91 -3.45
N GLY A 73 11.35 0.00 -2.73
CA GLY A 73 12.40 0.33 -1.76
C GLY A 73 12.27 -0.44 -0.46
N ALA A 74 13.42 -0.84 0.06
CA ALA A 74 13.57 -1.52 1.34
C ALA A 74 13.29 -0.62 2.57
N HIS A 75 13.07 0.67 2.36
CA HIS A 75 12.97 1.67 3.44
C HIS A 75 11.66 2.43 3.46
N LEU A 76 10.71 2.10 2.59
CA LEU A 76 9.39 2.72 2.62
C LEU A 76 8.55 2.14 3.76
N THR A 77 8.17 3.01 4.68
CA THR A 77 7.22 2.69 5.74
C THR A 77 5.80 2.60 5.19
N ALA A 78 4.91 1.94 5.93
CA ALA A 78 3.50 1.84 5.58
C ALA A 78 2.84 3.23 5.49
N GLN A 79 3.24 4.14 6.37
CA GLN A 79 2.71 5.50 6.41
C GLN A 79 3.13 6.31 5.19
N GLU A 80 4.39 6.22 4.75
CA GLU A 80 4.86 6.87 3.53
C GLU A 80 4.13 6.32 2.30
N MET A 81 3.94 5.00 2.21
CA MET A 81 3.18 4.38 1.12
C MET A 81 1.72 4.86 1.10
N LEU A 82 1.05 4.91 2.26
CA LEU A 82 -0.33 5.41 2.35
C LEU A 82 -0.42 6.89 2.00
N THR A 83 0.55 7.70 2.42
CA THR A 83 0.58 9.14 2.14
C THR A 83 0.78 9.41 0.64
N ALA A 84 1.73 8.72 0.01
CA ALA A 84 1.96 8.80 -1.43
C ALA A 84 0.73 8.35 -2.23
N PHE A 85 0.09 7.25 -1.81
CA PHE A 85 -1.13 6.74 -2.43
C PHE A 85 -2.29 7.74 -2.33
N ALA A 86 -2.54 8.31 -1.14
CA ALA A 86 -3.59 9.30 -0.93
C ALA A 86 -3.36 10.59 -1.73
N SER A 87 -2.11 11.07 -1.76
CA SER A 87 -1.73 12.24 -2.56
C SER A 87 -1.99 12.01 -4.05
N HIS A 88 -1.65 10.83 -4.57
CA HIS A 88 -1.93 10.49 -5.96
C HIS A 88 -3.42 10.40 -6.26
N ILE A 89 -4.23 9.77 -5.39
CA ILE A 89 -5.68 9.73 -5.57
C ILE A 89 -6.24 11.15 -5.66
N GLN A 90 -5.85 12.05 -4.77
CA GLN A 90 -6.36 13.43 -4.76
C GLN A 90 -5.96 14.18 -6.04
N ALA A 91 -4.70 14.06 -6.48
CA ALA A 91 -4.24 14.67 -7.70
C ALA A 91 -4.99 14.16 -8.94
N ARG A 92 -5.29 12.85 -9.00
CA ARG A 92 -6.02 12.25 -10.12
C ARG A 92 -7.52 12.57 -10.07
N SER A 93 -8.14 12.59 -8.90
CA SER A 93 -9.53 13.01 -8.73
C SER A 93 -9.75 14.45 -9.21
N ALA A 94 -8.81 15.36 -8.93
CA ALA A 94 -8.86 16.73 -9.44
C ALA A 94 -8.68 16.79 -10.97
N ALA A 95 -7.78 15.98 -11.53
CA ALA A 95 -7.52 15.95 -12.97
C ALA A 95 -8.69 15.35 -13.78
N GLY A 96 -9.34 14.30 -13.26
CA GLY A 96 -10.50 13.65 -13.90
C GLY A 96 -11.78 14.48 -13.88
N SER A 97 -11.84 15.54 -13.08
CA SER A 97 -12.95 16.49 -13.05
C SER A 97 -12.86 17.58 -14.13
N GLY A 98 -11.78 17.61 -14.92
CA GLY A 98 -11.44 18.71 -15.84
C GLY A 98 -11.83 18.53 -17.32
N ASP A 99 -12.30 17.37 -17.77
CA ASP A 99 -12.64 17.17 -19.19
C ASP A 99 -14.14 16.87 -19.38
N LYS A 100 -14.93 17.94 -19.27
CA LYS A 100 -16.10 18.13 -20.13
C LYS A 100 -15.89 19.45 -20.87
N SER A 101 -15.10 19.43 -21.93
CA SER A 101 -15.27 20.40 -23.01
C SER A 101 -15.91 19.66 -24.18
N ASP A 102 -17.24 19.74 -24.20
CA ASP A 102 -18.03 19.59 -25.41
C ASP A 102 -17.61 20.72 -26.38
N ALA A 103 -17.06 20.35 -27.54
CA ALA A 103 -16.97 21.17 -28.76
C ALA A 103 -16.39 20.29 -29.90
N GLY A 104 -17.07 19.98 -31.00
CA GLY A 104 -18.40 20.40 -31.42
C GLY A 104 -18.92 19.49 -32.54
N ALA A 105 -20.24 19.50 -32.68
CA ALA A 105 -20.87 19.24 -33.96
C ALA A 105 -20.43 20.34 -34.92
N GLU A 106 -19.93 20.00 -36.11
CA GLU A 106 -20.09 20.82 -37.32
C GLU A 106 -19.71 20.03 -38.59
N ARG A 107 -20.76 19.70 -39.35
CA ARG A 107 -20.91 19.30 -40.77
C ARG A 107 -20.43 17.94 -41.26
#